data_AF-A0AAE9D8G5-F1
#
_entry.id   AF-A0AAE9D8G5-F1
#
_cell.length_a   1.000
_cell.length_b   1.000
_cell.length_c   1.000
_cell.angle_alpha   90.00
_cell.angle_beta   90.00
_cell.angle_gamma   90.00
#
_symmetry.space_group_name_H-M   'P 1'
#
loop_
_entity.id
_entity.type
_entity.pdbx_description
1 polymer ?
#
loop_
_entity_poly.entity_id
_entity_poly.type
_entity_poly.pdbx_seq_one_letter_code
_entity_poly.pdbx_strand_id
1 'polypeptide(L)'
;MKFKVSILLIFGFLIGSASSSNLCISKTLSFCQYGFNQNLNVTSTTADWTNPGTLSFIIRSYYLQGIDGLLSVCNARQQFAQCLGDQYDSCMSKLNFIASGESPEDAQAYVQLFRTMEFDCDGGFIRETKILPFFWILKIFENSKKTF
;
A
#
# COMPACT_ATOMS: atom_id res chain seq x y z
N MET A 1 23.83 -53.87 31.20
CA MET A 1 24.08 -52.57 30.53
C MET A 1 24.59 -52.82 29.12
N LYS A 2 23.87 -52.37 28.08
CA LYS A 2 24.36 -52.29 26.70
C LYS A 2 23.89 -50.95 26.13
N PHE A 3 24.80 -49.97 26.11
CA PHE A 3 24.57 -48.67 25.46
C PHE A 3 24.57 -48.89 23.95
N LYS A 4 23.41 -48.72 23.30
CA LYS A 4 23.33 -48.63 21.84
C LYS A 4 23.46 -47.15 21.46
N VAL A 5 24.66 -46.78 21.02
CA VAL A 5 24.94 -45.53 20.31
C VAL A 5 24.29 -45.65 18.94
N SER A 6 23.19 -44.91 18.71
CA SER A 6 22.53 -44.85 17.41
C SER A 6 22.99 -43.57 16.70
N ILE A 7 23.78 -43.78 15.64
CA ILE A 7 24.35 -42.76 14.77
C ILE A 7 23.25 -42.07 13.94
N LEU A 8 23.16 -40.76 14.16
CA LEU A 8 23.02 -39.67 13.17
C LEU A 8 22.31 -39.96 11.83
N LEU A 9 21.11 -39.39 11.66
CA LEU A 9 20.65 -38.83 10.38
C LEU A 9 20.00 -37.48 10.66
N ILE A 10 20.83 -36.44 10.68
CA ILE A 10 20.38 -35.05 10.60
C ILE A 10 19.95 -34.84 9.14
N PHE A 11 18.68 -35.12 8.83
CA PHE A 11 18.08 -34.58 7.62
C PHE A 11 17.94 -33.08 7.83
N GLY A 12 18.95 -32.33 7.36
CA GLY A 12 18.82 -30.90 7.13
C GLY A 12 17.72 -30.70 6.10
N PHE A 13 16.51 -30.41 6.59
CA PHE A 13 15.40 -29.97 5.78
C PHE A 13 15.73 -28.55 5.31
N LEU A 14 16.46 -28.46 4.20
CA LEU A 14 16.53 -27.25 3.39
C LEU A 14 15.14 -27.06 2.77
N ILE A 15 14.26 -26.34 3.47
CA ILE A 15 13.09 -25.72 2.83
C ILE A 15 13.64 -24.58 1.99
N GLY A 16 14.14 -24.92 0.81
CA GLY A 16 14.20 -23.96 -0.27
C GLY A 16 12.75 -23.67 -0.64
N SER A 17 12.20 -22.56 -0.15
CA SER A 17 10.97 -22.02 -0.71
C SER A 17 11.27 -21.78 -2.19
N ALA A 18 10.69 -22.60 -3.07
CA ALA A 18 10.64 -22.26 -4.47
C ALA A 18 9.81 -20.97 -4.52
N SER A 19 10.47 -19.83 -4.68
CA SER A 19 9.81 -18.59 -5.04
C SER A 19 9.16 -18.86 -6.39
N SER A 20 7.89 -19.26 -6.39
CA SER A 20 7.05 -19.09 -7.57
C SER A 20 7.14 -17.60 -7.87
N SER A 21 7.94 -17.23 -8.86
CA SER A 21 7.86 -15.91 -9.45
C SER A 21 6.46 -15.84 -10.05
N ASN A 22 5.46 -15.51 -9.23
CA ASN A 22 4.12 -15.26 -9.68
C ASN A 22 4.27 -14.09 -10.62
N LEU A 23 4.09 -14.34 -11.92
CA LEU A 23 4.17 -13.30 -12.92
C LEU A 23 2.93 -12.43 -12.77
N CYS A 24 3.06 -11.12 -12.97
CA CYS A 24 1.89 -10.26 -12.98
C CYS A 24 1.04 -10.54 -14.21
N ILE A 25 -0.19 -11.02 -14.00
CA ILE A 25 -1.16 -11.16 -15.07
C ILE A 25 -1.88 -9.81 -15.22
N SER A 26 -1.57 -9.08 -16.31
CA SER A 26 -2.10 -7.72 -16.53
C SER A 26 -3.63 -7.64 -16.45
N LYS A 27 -4.33 -8.68 -16.93
CA LYS A 27 -5.80 -8.75 -16.85
C LYS A 27 -6.31 -8.80 -15.40
N THR A 28 -5.60 -9.52 -14.52
CA THR A 28 -5.92 -9.57 -13.09
C THR A 28 -5.65 -8.21 -12.45
N LEU A 29 -4.53 -7.57 -12.76
CA LEU A 29 -4.23 -6.21 -12.29
C LEU A 29 -5.30 -5.20 -12.71
N SER A 30 -5.72 -5.20 -13.98
CA SER A 30 -6.80 -4.33 -14.46
C SER A 30 -8.13 -4.59 -13.75
N PHE A 31 -8.48 -5.86 -13.52
CA PHE A 31 -9.69 -6.23 -12.79
C PHE A 31 -9.64 -5.76 -11.33
N CYS A 32 -8.51 -5.96 -10.65
CA CYS A 32 -8.34 -5.54 -9.26
C CYS A 32 -8.34 -4.01 -9.13
N GLN A 33 -7.69 -3.29 -10.05
CA GLN A 33 -7.74 -1.83 -10.11
C GLN A 33 -9.17 -1.32 -10.32
N TYR A 34 -9.94 -1.96 -11.20
CA TYR A 34 -11.34 -1.63 -11.37
C TYR A 34 -12.14 -1.82 -10.07
N GLY A 35 -11.95 -2.96 -9.37
CA GLY A 35 -12.57 -3.22 -8.08
C GLY A 35 -12.19 -2.17 -7.02
N PHE A 36 -10.92 -1.77 -6.95
CA PHE A 36 -10.45 -0.68 -6.09
C PHE A 36 -11.20 0.63 -6.38
N ASN A 37 -11.33 0.99 -7.65
CA ASN A 37 -12.06 2.19 -8.07
C ASN A 37 -13.55 2.10 -7.70
N GLN A 38 -14.19 0.95 -7.89
CA GLN A 38 -15.60 0.76 -7.51
C GLN A 38 -15.80 0.89 -5.99
N ASN A 39 -14.90 0.34 -5.18
CA ASN A 39 -14.98 0.43 -3.72
C ASN A 39 -14.87 1.86 -3.19
N LEU A 40 -14.28 2.76 -3.98
CA LEU A 40 -14.16 4.19 -3.68
C LEU A 40 -15.08 5.03 -4.58
N ASN A 41 -16.11 4.45 -5.20
CA ASN A 41 -17.05 5.14 -6.08
C ASN A 41 -16.36 6.07 -7.11
N VAL A 42 -15.18 5.66 -7.59
CA VAL A 42 -14.38 6.42 -8.55
C VAL A 42 -14.96 6.21 -9.93
N THR A 43 -15.50 7.27 -10.51
CA THR A 43 -16.10 7.26 -11.85
C THR A 43 -15.09 7.51 -12.97
N SER A 44 -13.89 7.99 -12.64
CA SER A 44 -12.84 8.21 -13.62
C SER A 44 -12.27 6.89 -14.11
N THR A 45 -12.36 6.66 -15.42
CA THR A 45 -11.78 5.48 -16.08
C THR A 45 -10.27 5.55 -16.21
N THR A 46 -9.65 6.70 -15.91
CA THR A 46 -8.19 6.91 -15.96
C THR A 46 -7.57 6.98 -14.58
N ALA A 47 -8.31 6.72 -13.50
CA ALA A 47 -7.75 6.68 -12.16
C ALA A 47 -7.04 5.33 -11.92
N ASP A 48 -5.89 5.15 -12.56
CA ASP A 48 -5.08 3.92 -12.52
C ASP A 48 -3.58 4.24 -12.67
N TRP A 49 -2.77 3.22 -12.99
CA TRP A 49 -1.32 3.35 -13.19
C TRP A 49 -0.90 4.18 -14.40
N THR A 50 -1.81 4.41 -15.36
CA THR A 50 -1.55 5.25 -16.54
C THR A 50 -1.70 6.73 -16.22
N ASN A 51 -2.38 7.08 -15.12
CA ASN A 51 -2.52 8.45 -14.64
C ASN A 51 -2.56 8.49 -13.10
N PRO A 52 -1.41 8.22 -12.45
CA PRO A 52 -1.31 8.15 -11.00
C PRO A 52 -1.59 9.51 -10.33
N GLY A 53 -1.43 10.62 -11.04
CA GLY A 53 -1.79 11.95 -10.56
C GLY A 53 -3.30 12.09 -10.29
N THR A 54 -4.13 11.62 -11.23
CA THR A 54 -5.59 11.61 -11.07
C THR A 54 -6.00 10.71 -9.91
N LEU A 55 -5.42 9.51 -9.84
CA LEU A 55 -5.69 8.58 -8.74
C LEU A 55 -5.29 9.20 -7.38
N SER A 56 -4.09 9.78 -7.29
CA SER A 56 -3.59 10.44 -6.07
C SER A 56 -4.48 11.59 -5.61
N PHE A 57 -4.98 12.40 -6.55
CA PHE A 57 -5.91 13.49 -6.24
C PHE A 57 -7.21 12.97 -5.62
N ILE A 58 -7.75 11.88 -6.17
CA ILE A 58 -8.96 11.23 -5.66
C ILE A 58 -8.73 10.64 -4.27
N ILE A 59 -7.65 9.88 -4.06
CA ILE A 59 -7.33 9.32 -2.75
C ILE A 59 -7.14 10.41 -1.70
N ARG A 60 -6.47 11.51 -2.06
CA ARG A 60 -6.34 12.66 -1.16
C ARG A 60 -7.69 13.26 -0.76
N SER A 61 -8.67 13.27 -1.66
CA SER A 61 -10.02 13.75 -1.34
C SER A 61 -10.73 12.89 -0.29
N TYR A 62 -10.41 11.60 -0.20
CA TYR A 62 -10.84 10.72 0.89
C TYR A 62 -10.13 11.05 2.20
N TYR A 63 -8.82 11.26 2.17
CA TYR A 63 -8.07 11.63 3.38
C TYR A 63 -8.55 12.94 4.01
N LEU A 64 -9.04 13.89 3.21
CA LEU A 64 -9.63 15.14 3.72
C LEU A 64 -10.97 14.94 4.47
N GLN A 65 -11.63 13.78 4.32
CA GLN A 65 -12.85 13.43 5.05
C GLN A 65 -12.55 12.90 6.46
N GLY A 66 -11.28 12.82 6.86
CA GLY A 66 -10.87 12.33 8.17
C GLY A 66 -10.91 10.81 8.26
N ILE A 67 -11.27 10.28 9.43
CA ILE A 67 -11.12 8.86 9.74
C ILE A 67 -12.01 7.95 8.87
N ASP A 68 -13.21 8.40 8.51
CA ASP A 68 -14.13 7.62 7.68
C ASP A 68 -13.62 7.48 6.24
N GLY A 69 -13.03 8.56 5.70
CA GLY A 69 -12.41 8.52 4.38
C GLY A 69 -11.14 7.69 4.36
N LEU A 70 -10.30 7.80 5.40
CA LEU A 70 -9.14 6.93 5.58
C LEU A 70 -9.57 5.45 5.64
N LEU A 71 -10.56 5.11 6.45
CA LEU A 71 -11.07 3.75 6.57
C LEU A 71 -11.61 3.21 5.23
N SER A 72 -12.25 4.06 4.43
CA SER A 72 -12.72 3.70 3.09
C SER A 72 -11.55 3.35 2.16
N VAL A 73 -10.50 4.17 2.14
CA VAL A 73 -9.27 3.90 1.37
C VAL A 73 -8.62 2.61 1.84
N CYS A 74 -8.55 2.37 3.15
CA CYS A 74 -7.95 1.16 3.70
C CYS A 74 -8.71 -0.10 3.34
N ASN A 75 -10.04 -0.07 3.42
CA ASN A 75 -10.86 -1.19 2.99
C ASN A 75 -10.67 -1.48 1.50
N ALA A 76 -10.67 -0.45 0.65
CA ALA A 76 -10.45 -0.62 -0.79
C ALA A 76 -9.05 -1.17 -1.11
N ARG A 77 -8.00 -0.64 -0.45
CA ARG A 77 -6.62 -1.12 -0.60
C ARG A 77 -6.46 -2.57 -0.16
N GLN A 78 -7.07 -2.94 0.96
CA GLN A 78 -7.04 -4.32 1.45
C GLN A 78 -7.70 -5.29 0.46
N GLN A 79 -8.86 -4.91 -0.10
CA GLN A 79 -9.54 -5.71 -1.12
C GLN A 79 -8.73 -5.79 -2.42
N PHE A 80 -8.04 -4.72 -2.82
CA PHE A 80 -7.13 -4.73 -3.95
C PHE A 80 -5.98 -5.71 -3.75
N ALA A 81 -5.33 -5.69 -2.57
CA ALA A 81 -4.26 -6.62 -2.23
C ALA A 81 -4.76 -8.08 -2.22
N GLN A 82 -5.95 -8.33 -1.64
CA GLN A 82 -6.57 -9.65 -1.65
C GLN A 82 -6.95 -10.13 -3.06
N CYS A 83 -7.40 -9.23 -3.93
CA CYS A 83 -7.73 -9.55 -5.32
C CYS A 83 -6.50 -10.00 -6.11
N LEU A 84 -5.35 -9.35 -5.89
CA LEU A 84 -4.09 -9.75 -6.52
C LEU A 84 -3.50 -11.01 -5.88
N GLY A 85 -3.70 -11.21 -4.58
CA GLY A 85 -3.21 -12.36 -3.83
C GLY A 85 -1.70 -12.53 -4.01
N ASP A 86 -1.27 -13.74 -4.37
CA ASP A 86 0.15 -14.08 -4.53
C ASP A 86 0.86 -13.33 -5.67
N GLN A 87 0.11 -12.62 -6.53
CA GLN A 87 0.67 -11.76 -7.59
C GLN A 87 0.97 -10.34 -7.12
N TYR A 88 0.58 -9.93 -5.90
CA TYR A 88 0.66 -8.54 -5.44
C TYR A 88 2.06 -7.95 -5.63
N ASP A 89 3.11 -8.61 -5.11
CA ASP A 89 4.48 -8.09 -5.19
C ASP A 89 4.99 -7.97 -6.62
N SER A 90 4.59 -8.91 -7.49
CA SER A 90 4.97 -8.90 -8.90
C SER A 90 4.28 -7.79 -9.68
N CYS A 91 3.00 -7.54 -9.40
CA CYS A 91 2.21 -6.52 -10.06
C CYS A 91 2.51 -5.13 -9.53
N MET A 92 2.71 -4.99 -8.23
CA MET A 92 3.04 -3.73 -7.54
C MET A 92 4.55 -3.45 -7.52
N SER A 93 5.24 -3.89 -8.56
CA SER A 93 6.64 -3.58 -8.82
C SER A 93 6.73 -2.43 -9.84
N LYS A 94 7.60 -1.45 -9.56
CA LYS A 94 7.92 -0.38 -10.51
C LYS A 94 8.32 -0.93 -11.88
N LEU A 95 9.07 -2.05 -11.90
CA LEU A 95 9.54 -2.68 -13.13
C LEU A 95 8.41 -3.25 -13.98
N ASN A 96 7.32 -3.72 -13.36
CA ASN A 96 6.16 -4.25 -14.08
C ASN A 96 5.49 -3.17 -14.95
N PHE A 97 5.33 -1.96 -14.39
CA PHE A 97 4.75 -0.83 -15.10
C PHE A 97 5.67 -0.29 -16.19
N ILE A 98 6.98 -0.17 -15.91
CA ILE A 98 7.96 0.24 -16.93
C ILE A 98 8.00 -0.76 -18.09
N ALA A 99 8.00 -2.07 -17.80
CA ALA A 99 7.96 -3.10 -18.83
C ALA A 99 6.67 -3.07 -19.65
N SER A 100 5.59 -2.50 -19.11
CA SER A 100 4.30 -2.30 -19.77
C SER A 100 4.21 -0.97 -20.56
N GLY A 101 5.27 -0.16 -20.56
CA GLY A 101 5.37 1.07 -21.34
C GLY A 101 5.16 2.37 -20.56
N GLU A 102 4.99 2.30 -19.24
CA GLU A 102 4.84 3.51 -18.40
C GLU A 102 6.18 4.23 -18.19
N SER A 103 6.10 5.54 -17.97
CA SER A 103 7.26 6.33 -17.57
C SER A 103 7.80 5.86 -16.21
N PRO A 104 9.12 5.90 -15.96
CA PRO A 104 9.66 5.59 -14.64
C PRO A 104 9.06 6.43 -13.51
N GLU A 105 8.67 7.66 -13.81
CA GLU A 105 8.03 8.61 -12.91
C GLU A 105 6.61 8.16 -12.54
N ASP A 106 5.77 7.84 -13.52
CA ASP A 106 4.38 7.41 -13.30
C ASP A 106 4.33 6.04 -12.63
N ALA A 107 5.17 5.10 -13.09
CA ALA A 107 5.33 3.79 -12.46
C ALA A 107 5.69 3.90 -10.98
N GLN A 108 6.62 4.81 -10.64
CA GLN A 108 7.01 5.06 -9.26
C GLN A 108 5.90 5.76 -8.46
N ALA A 109 5.25 6.76 -9.04
CA ALA A 109 4.16 7.48 -8.38
C ALA A 109 3.00 6.54 -8.02
N TYR A 110 2.61 5.66 -8.94
CA TYR A 110 1.56 4.67 -8.70
C TYR A 110 1.93 3.69 -7.59
N VAL A 111 3.12 3.06 -7.67
CA VAL A 111 3.58 2.10 -6.65
C VAL A 111 3.73 2.78 -5.29
N GLN A 112 4.27 4.00 -5.26
CA GLN A 112 4.44 4.75 -4.02
C GLN A 112 3.10 5.13 -3.39
N LEU A 113 2.09 5.49 -4.19
CA LEU A 113 0.75 5.76 -3.68
C LEU A 113 0.19 4.56 -2.92
N PHE A 114 0.28 3.35 -3.48
CA PHE A 114 -0.18 2.13 -2.80
C PHE A 114 0.64 1.77 -1.56
N ARG A 115 1.95 2.01 -1.58
CA ARG A 115 2.81 1.85 -0.39
C ARG A 115 2.46 2.84 0.72
N THR A 116 2.12 4.08 0.36
CA THR A 116 1.65 5.08 1.33
C THR A 116 0.31 4.64 1.93
N MET A 117 -0.65 4.21 1.11
CA MET A 117 -1.92 3.67 1.62
C MET A 117 -1.69 2.46 2.53
N GLU A 118 -0.82 1.52 2.15
CA GLU A 118 -0.43 0.39 3.00
C GLU A 118 0.10 0.83 4.36
N PHE A 119 1.05 1.76 4.36
CA PHE A 119 1.60 2.33 5.59
C PHE A 119 0.49 2.95 6.45
N ASP A 120 -0.37 3.79 5.87
CA ASP A 120 -1.43 4.47 6.60
C ASP A 120 -2.43 3.48 7.23
N CYS A 121 -2.73 2.40 6.52
CA CYS A 121 -3.74 1.40 6.89
C CYS A 121 -3.26 0.36 7.89
N ASP A 122 -2.00 -0.06 7.83
CA ASP A 122 -1.41 -1.03 8.76
C ASP A 122 -0.87 -0.37 10.05
N GLY A 123 -1.32 0.86 10.34
CA GLY A 123 -1.04 1.54 11.60
C GLY A 123 0.16 2.49 11.55
N GLY A 124 0.61 2.91 10.37
CA GLY A 124 1.59 3.97 10.16
C GLY A 124 1.27 5.26 10.91
N PHE A 125 0.01 5.42 11.33
CA PHE A 125 -0.50 6.53 12.12
C PHE A 125 -1.23 6.22 13.42
N ILE A 126 -0.74 5.26 14.23
CA ILE A 126 -0.95 5.42 15.70
C ILE A 126 -0.37 6.78 16.20
N ARG A 127 0.34 7.55 15.36
CA ARG A 127 0.88 8.88 15.65
C ARG A 127 0.29 10.10 14.92
N GLU A 128 -0.71 9.98 14.03
CA GLU A 128 -1.36 11.17 13.43
C GLU A 128 -2.84 11.34 13.83
N THR A 129 -3.16 10.96 15.07
CA THR A 129 -4.22 11.64 15.85
C THR A 129 -3.93 13.13 16.11
N LYS A 130 -3.00 13.72 15.36
CA LYS A 130 -2.59 15.11 15.43
C LYS A 130 -2.79 15.77 14.05
N ILE A 131 -4.06 15.90 13.66
CA ILE A 131 -4.62 17.18 13.16
C ILE A 131 -4.70 18.23 14.31
N LEU A 132 -4.33 17.83 15.53
CA LEU A 132 -4.16 18.63 16.76
C LEU A 132 -2.71 19.07 17.14
N PRO A 133 -1.78 19.42 16.23
CA PRO A 133 -0.60 20.16 16.60
C PRO A 133 -0.58 21.48 15.84
N PHE A 134 -1.06 21.61 14.60
CA PHE A 134 -0.96 22.90 13.91
C PHE A 134 -1.84 23.97 14.56
N PHE A 135 -3.10 23.64 14.91
CA PHE A 135 -3.99 24.58 15.59
C PHE A 135 -3.54 24.90 17.03
N TRP A 136 -2.99 23.91 17.75
CA TRP A 136 -2.45 24.12 19.11
C TRP A 136 -1.09 24.83 19.10
N ILE A 137 -0.22 24.55 18.13
CA ILE A 137 1.07 25.22 17.95
C ILE A 137 0.82 26.68 17.56
N LEU A 138 -0.10 26.97 16.64
CA LEU A 138 -0.49 28.36 16.33
C LEU A 138 -1.02 29.07 17.59
N LYS A 139 -1.86 28.41 18.40
CA LYS A 139 -2.39 28.99 19.64
C LYS A 139 -1.34 29.16 20.74
N ILE A 140 -0.29 28.33 20.76
CA ILE A 140 0.89 28.50 21.63
C ILE A 140 1.71 29.71 21.16
N PHE A 141 1.98 29.83 19.85
CA PHE A 141 2.70 30.98 19.28
C PHE A 141 1.95 32.31 19.42
N GLU A 142 0.62 32.27 19.38
CA GLU A 142 -0.21 33.47 19.57
C GLU A 142 -0.28 33.89 21.06
N ASN A 143 -0.24 32.95 22.00
CA ASN A 143 -0.15 33.26 23.42
C ASN A 143 1.26 33.71 23.86
N SER A 144 2.34 33.24 23.22
CA SER A 144 3.69 33.70 23.55
C SER A 144 4.03 35.09 23.00
N LYS A 145 3.28 35.61 22.02
CA LYS A 145 3.38 37.02 21.57
C LYS A 145 2.74 38.04 22.53
N LYS A 146 2.01 37.61 23.56
CA LYS A 146 1.38 38.52 24.55
C LYS A 146 2.21 38.74 25.82
N THR A 147 3.45 38.24 25.85
CA THR A 147 4.32 38.29 27.04
C THR A 147 5.70 38.91 26.76
N PHE A 148 5.76 39.86 25.84
CA PHE A 148 6.88 40.80 25.72
C PHE A 148 6.36 42.19 25.40
#